data_AF-A0A6I5L453-F1
#
_entry.id   AF-A0A6I5L453-F1
#
_cell.length_a   1.000
_cell.length_b   1.000
_cell.length_c   1.000
_cell.angle_alpha   90.00
_cell.angle_beta   90.00
_cell.angle_gamma   90.00
#
_symmetry.space_group_name_H-M   'P 1'
#
loop_
_entity.id
_entity.type
_entity.pdbx_description
1 polymer ?
#
loop_
_entity_poly.entity_id
_entity_poly.type
_entity_poly.pdbx_seq_one_letter_code
_entity_poly.pdbx_strand_id
1 'polypeptide(L)'
;MKEYLVKPIPTNQLHITGKADDRLWKIAHILTDFGSPWCDPPDTATEFRALWDDESIYFMFQVFDTSIHIDKKSTGNESINVSDRVELFFRRDDSLDPYYCLEMDPTG
;
A
#
# COMPACT_ATOMS: atom_id res chain seq x y z
N MET A 1 -16.43 4.59 11.81
CA MET A 1 -15.19 5.04 11.16
C MET A 1 -14.06 4.25 11.77
N LYS A 2 -13.16 3.68 10.96
CA LYS A 2 -11.97 2.99 11.46
C LYS A 2 -10.78 3.92 11.31
N GLU A 3 -9.93 3.96 12.31
CA GLU A 3 -8.75 4.83 12.33
C GLU A 3 -7.48 3.99 12.21
N TYR A 4 -6.53 4.46 11.41
CA TYR A 4 -5.19 3.91 11.32
C TYR A 4 -4.21 5.02 11.72
N LEU A 5 -3.42 4.78 12.76
CA LEU A 5 -2.45 5.76 13.25
C LEU A 5 -1.10 5.60 12.54
N VAL A 6 -0.71 6.60 11.76
CA VAL A 6 0.61 6.65 11.10
C VAL A 6 1.65 7.16 12.11
N LYS A 7 2.67 6.35 12.41
CA LYS A 7 3.70 6.73 13.40
C LYS A 7 4.76 7.64 12.78
N PRO A 8 5.17 8.71 13.48
CA PRO A 8 6.28 9.54 13.03
C PRO A 8 7.62 8.80 13.19
N ILE A 9 8.56 9.10 12.30
CA ILE A 9 9.97 8.71 12.38
C ILE A 9 10.86 9.93 12.16
N PRO A 10 12.15 9.89 12.55
CA PRO A 10 13.08 10.97 12.22
C PRO A 10 13.33 11.02 10.71
N THR A 11 13.44 12.23 10.16
CA THR A 11 13.65 12.47 8.73
C THR A 11 14.90 11.76 8.20
N ASN A 12 14.82 11.22 6.98
CA ASN A 12 15.92 10.55 6.28
C ASN A 12 16.50 9.30 7.01
N GLN A 13 15.70 8.63 7.85
CA GLN A 13 16.13 7.40 8.53
C GLN A 13 15.56 6.10 7.93
N LEU A 14 14.47 6.17 7.16
CA LEU A 14 13.87 4.98 6.55
C LEU A 14 14.47 4.72 5.17
N HIS A 15 15.08 3.55 5.01
CA HIS A 15 15.65 3.12 3.74
C HIS A 15 14.64 2.30 2.95
N ILE A 16 14.20 2.82 1.81
CA ILE A 16 13.27 2.14 0.91
C ILE A 16 14.06 1.26 -0.08
N THR A 17 13.90 -0.06 0.05
CA THR A 17 14.59 -1.08 -0.76
C THR A 17 13.65 -1.88 -1.65
N GLY A 18 12.33 -1.69 -1.51
CA GLY A 18 11.30 -2.55 -2.09
C GLY A 18 11.10 -3.90 -1.37
N LYS A 19 11.89 -4.20 -0.32
CA LYS A 19 11.80 -5.48 0.43
C LYS A 19 11.18 -5.33 1.81
N ALA A 20 10.89 -4.10 2.22
CA ALA A 20 10.41 -3.74 3.56
C ALA A 20 11.26 -4.34 4.71
N ASP A 21 12.57 -4.39 4.52
CA ASP A 21 13.54 -4.98 5.43
C ASP A 21 14.13 -3.97 6.45
N ASP A 22 13.79 -2.68 6.33
CA ASP A 22 14.17 -1.68 7.31
C ASP A 22 13.51 -1.96 8.67
N ARG A 23 14.30 -1.91 9.73
CA ARG A 23 13.87 -2.13 11.11
C ARG A 23 12.79 -1.15 11.57
N LEU A 24 12.71 0.05 10.99
CA LEU A 24 11.72 1.06 11.36
C LEU A 24 10.29 0.58 11.09
N TRP A 25 10.06 -0.30 10.11
CA TRP A 25 8.73 -0.88 9.87
C TRP A 25 8.15 -1.64 11.06
N LYS A 26 8.99 -2.05 12.02
CA LYS A 26 8.55 -2.72 13.26
C LYS A 26 7.76 -1.82 14.21
N ILE A 27 7.89 -0.49 14.09
CA ILE A 27 7.13 0.45 14.92
C ILE A 27 5.77 0.80 14.32
N ALA A 28 5.58 0.55 13.02
CA ALA A 28 4.34 0.84 12.32
C ALA A 28 3.21 -0.06 12.80
N HIS A 29 1.99 0.47 12.83
CA HIS A 29 0.81 -0.35 13.08
C HIS A 29 0.58 -1.30 11.90
N ILE A 30 0.17 -2.54 12.19
CA ILE A 30 -0.13 -3.54 11.18
C ILE A 30 -1.64 -3.53 10.94
N LEU A 31 -2.04 -3.30 9.70
CA LEU A 31 -3.42 -3.45 9.24
C LEU A 31 -3.52 -4.75 8.46
N THR A 32 -4.39 -5.68 8.87
CA THR A 32 -4.50 -7.03 8.26
C THR A 32 -5.93 -7.47 7.94
N ASP A 33 -6.92 -6.73 8.42
CA ASP A 33 -8.35 -7.05 8.29
C ASP A 33 -8.96 -6.41 7.04
N PHE A 34 -8.30 -6.65 5.89
CA PHE A 34 -8.84 -6.32 4.59
C PHE A 34 -10.07 -7.20 4.29
N GLY A 35 -11.06 -6.63 3.62
CA GLY A 35 -12.29 -7.33 3.25
C GLY A 35 -12.64 -7.08 1.80
N SER A 36 -13.44 -7.99 1.23
CA SER A 36 -14.01 -7.84 -0.11
C SER A 36 -15.53 -7.63 0.02
N PRO A 37 -16.10 -6.65 -0.70
CA PRO A 37 -17.55 -6.42 -0.69
C PRO A 37 -18.32 -7.43 -1.58
N TRP A 38 -17.61 -8.21 -2.39
CA TRP A 38 -18.21 -9.08 -3.41
C TRP A 38 -18.23 -10.56 -3.03
N CYS A 39 -17.22 -11.00 -2.27
CA CYS A 39 -17.08 -12.37 -1.82
C CYS A 39 -16.18 -12.42 -0.60
N ASP A 40 -16.20 -13.55 0.11
CA ASP A 40 -15.16 -13.82 1.09
C ASP A 40 -13.83 -13.89 0.35
N PRO A 41 -12.84 -13.06 0.73
CA PRO A 41 -11.53 -13.14 0.10
C PRO A 41 -10.95 -14.53 0.35
N PRO A 42 -10.17 -15.09 -0.60
CA PRO A 42 -9.31 -16.23 -0.28
C PRO A 42 -8.43 -15.90 0.93
N ASP A 43 -7.76 -16.90 1.52
CA ASP A 43 -6.76 -16.70 2.58
C ASP A 43 -5.50 -15.95 2.06
N THR A 44 -5.68 -14.79 1.43
CA THR A 44 -4.63 -13.86 1.03
C THR A 44 -4.39 -12.92 2.20
N ALA A 45 -3.27 -13.15 2.89
CA ALA A 45 -2.83 -12.26 3.94
C ALA A 45 -2.25 -10.99 3.29
N THR A 46 -3.05 -9.92 3.28
CA THR A 46 -2.56 -8.57 2.96
C THR A 46 -2.27 -7.84 4.27
N GLU A 47 -1.02 -7.43 4.46
CA GLU A 47 -0.63 -6.48 5.50
C GLU A 47 -0.38 -5.11 4.89
N PHE A 48 -0.78 -4.06 5.61
CA PHE A 48 -0.39 -2.69 5.34
C PHE A 48 0.26 -2.04 6.55
N ARG A 49 1.29 -1.24 6.30
CA ARG A 49 1.97 -0.42 7.29
C ARG A 49 2.28 0.95 6.69
N ALA A 50 2.22 1.99 7.52
CA ALA A 50 2.66 3.33 7.15
C ALA A 50 3.40 4.05 8.29
N LEU A 51 4.34 4.89 7.88
CA LEU A 51 5.16 5.79 8.70
C LEU A 51 5.19 7.16 8.03
N TRP A 52 5.55 8.20 8.75
CA TRP A 52 5.73 9.52 8.16
C TRP A 52 6.89 10.29 8.81
N ASP A 53 7.48 11.21 8.07
CA ASP A 53 8.35 12.26 8.57
C ASP A 53 7.92 13.63 8.01
N ASP A 54 8.68 14.68 8.31
CA ASP A 54 8.34 16.04 7.89
C ASP A 54 8.29 16.24 6.35
N GLU A 55 8.78 15.28 5.56
CA GLU A 55 8.89 15.36 4.10
C GLU A 55 7.99 14.36 3.37
N SER A 56 7.79 13.16 3.92
CA SER A 56 7.23 12.01 3.21
C SER A 56 6.28 11.17 4.07
N ILE A 57 5.28 10.60 3.40
CA ILE A 57 4.53 9.45 3.91
C ILE A 57 5.14 8.21 3.27
N TYR A 58 5.53 7.26 4.11
CA TYR A 58 6.04 5.97 3.71
C TYR A 58 4.99 4.93 3.96
N PHE A 59 4.78 4.02 3.01
CA PHE A 59 3.88 2.90 3.20
C PHE A 59 4.46 1.65 2.55
N MET A 60 3.99 0.50 3.01
CA MET A 60 4.28 -0.79 2.38
C MET A 60 3.06 -1.69 2.44
N PHE A 61 2.91 -2.51 1.41
CA PHE A 61 1.99 -3.63 1.36
C PHE A 61 2.80 -4.91 1.33
N GLN A 62 2.41 -5.88 2.15
CA GLN A 62 2.89 -7.26 2.04
C GLN A 62 1.69 -8.13 1.68
N VAL A 63 1.68 -8.64 0.46
CA VAL A 63 0.58 -9.43 -0.08
C VAL A 63 1.07 -10.85 -0.30
N PHE A 64 0.36 -11.82 0.28
CA PHE A 64 0.53 -13.22 -0.08
C PHE A 64 -0.47 -13.59 -1.17
N ASP A 65 0.05 -13.95 -2.34
CA ASP A 65 -0.73 -14.51 -3.44
C ASP A 65 0.05 -15.67 -4.08
N THR A 66 -0.67 -16.76 -4.38
CA THR A 66 -0.10 -17.96 -5.00
C THR A 66 -0.04 -17.88 -6.52
N SER A 67 -0.72 -16.90 -7.14
CA SER A 67 -0.86 -16.78 -8.59
C SER A 67 -0.76 -15.34 -9.08
N ILE A 68 0.45 -14.77 -9.01
CA ILE A 68 0.72 -13.40 -9.46
C ILE A 68 0.52 -13.25 -10.98
N HIS A 69 -0.33 -12.30 -11.37
CA HIS A 69 -0.57 -11.86 -12.74
C HIS A 69 -0.01 -10.44 -13.00
N ILE A 70 0.81 -10.31 -14.05
CA ILE A 70 1.38 -9.03 -14.50
C ILE A 70 1.25 -8.96 -16.03
N ASP A 71 0.59 -7.94 -16.56
CA ASP A 71 0.55 -7.67 -18.00
C ASP A 71 1.79 -6.91 -18.45
N LYS A 72 2.67 -7.61 -19.16
CA LYS A 72 3.93 -7.06 -19.70
C LYS A 72 3.79 -6.48 -21.11
N LYS A 73 2.59 -6.48 -21.70
CA LYS A 73 2.38 -6.09 -23.10
C LYS A 73 2.10 -4.60 -23.27
N SER A 74 1.41 -4.01 -22.31
CA SER A 74 1.05 -2.59 -22.30
C SER A 74 1.94 -1.79 -21.33
N THR A 75 1.93 -0.46 -21.44
CA THR A 75 2.65 0.43 -20.53
C THR A 75 1.69 1.39 -19.84
N GLY A 76 2.02 1.77 -18.60
CA GLY A 76 1.20 2.69 -17.81
C GLY A 76 -0.16 2.12 -17.42
N ASN A 77 -1.21 2.95 -17.49
CA ASN A 77 -2.52 2.65 -16.92
C ASN A 77 -3.23 1.43 -17.53
N GLU A 78 -2.89 1.03 -18.76
CA GLU A 78 -3.50 -0.16 -19.36
C GLU A 78 -3.03 -1.45 -18.67
N SER A 79 -1.74 -1.51 -18.31
CA SER A 79 -1.13 -2.68 -17.68
C SER A 79 -1.58 -2.81 -16.23
N ILE A 80 -1.58 -1.71 -15.47
CA ILE A 80 -2.02 -1.72 -14.07
C ILE A 80 -3.49 -2.11 -13.93
N ASN A 81 -4.32 -1.81 -14.94
CA ASN A 81 -5.75 -2.09 -14.90
C ASN A 81 -6.08 -3.59 -14.96
N VAL A 82 -5.17 -4.40 -15.49
CA VAL A 82 -5.38 -5.84 -15.68
C VAL A 82 -4.41 -6.70 -14.86
N SER A 83 -3.34 -6.13 -14.31
CA SER A 83 -2.39 -6.80 -13.42
C SER A 83 -2.93 -6.89 -12.00
N ASP A 84 -2.37 -7.80 -11.20
CA ASP A 84 -2.51 -7.72 -9.75
C ASP A 84 -1.90 -6.39 -9.28
N ARG A 85 -2.56 -5.75 -8.32
CA ARG A 85 -2.13 -4.45 -7.82
C ARG A 85 -2.57 -4.21 -6.39
N VAL A 86 -1.87 -3.28 -5.76
CA VAL A 86 -2.31 -2.62 -4.53
C VAL A 86 -2.65 -1.17 -4.83
N GLU A 87 -3.64 -0.64 -4.12
CA GLU A 87 -4.09 0.74 -4.27
C GLU A 87 -4.10 1.45 -2.93
N LEU A 88 -3.70 2.72 -2.92
CA LEU A 88 -3.86 3.62 -1.78
C LEU A 88 -4.62 4.87 -2.21
N PHE A 89 -5.83 5.04 -1.64
CA PHE A 89 -6.64 6.23 -1.82
C PHE A 89 -6.54 7.12 -0.59
N PHE A 90 -6.30 8.41 -0.79
CA PHE A 90 -6.30 9.37 0.31
C PHE A 90 -6.74 10.76 -0.15
N ARG A 91 -7.28 11.52 0.79
CA ARG A 91 -7.77 12.88 0.63
C ARG A 91 -7.36 13.70 1.84
N ARG A 92 -7.24 15.01 1.68
CA ARG A 92 -6.91 15.91 2.82
C ARG A 92 -8.06 16.02 3.82
N ASP A 93 -9.28 16.04 3.30
CA ASP A 93 -10.50 16.25 4.08
C ASP A 93 -11.72 15.67 3.35
N ASP A 94 -12.90 15.83 3.94
CA ASP A 94 -14.14 15.21 3.47
C ASP A 94 -14.65 15.76 2.12
N SER A 95 -14.05 16.81 1.57
CA SER A 95 -14.42 17.37 0.27
C SER A 95 -14.07 16.47 -0.92
N LEU A 96 -13.14 15.52 -0.76
CA LEU A 96 -12.56 14.71 -1.85
C LEU A 96 -11.86 15.53 -2.95
N ASP A 97 -11.52 16.80 -2.70
CA ASP A 97 -10.98 17.69 -3.74
C ASP A 97 -9.72 18.43 -3.25
N PRO A 98 -8.51 18.01 -3.67
CA PRO A 98 -8.23 16.82 -4.48
C PRO A 98 -8.27 15.52 -3.65
N TYR A 99 -8.53 14.41 -4.33
CA TYR A 99 -8.20 13.07 -3.84
C TYR A 99 -7.10 12.47 -4.71
N TYR A 100 -6.33 11.56 -4.13
CA TYR A 100 -5.21 10.90 -4.78
C TYR A 100 -5.44 9.39 -4.79
N CYS A 101 -5.02 8.76 -5.88
CA CYS A 101 -4.94 7.32 -6.03
C CYS A 101 -3.50 6.97 -6.41
N LEU A 102 -2.89 6.05 -5.65
CA LEU A 102 -1.63 5.43 -6.00
C LEU A 102 -1.90 3.96 -6.30
N GLU A 103 -1.50 3.52 -7.49
CA GLU A 103 -1.68 2.14 -7.96
C GLU A 103 -0.30 1.57 -8.30
N MET A 104 0.04 0.39 -7.77
CA MET A 104 1.33 -0.27 -8.01
C MET A 104 1.12 -1.76 -8.23
N ASP A 105 1.77 -2.29 -9.26
CA ASP A 105 1.85 -3.74 -9.52
C ASP A 105 3.05 -4.35 -8.75
N PRO A 106 3.20 -5.69 -8.73
CA PRO A 106 4.30 -6.36 -8.03
C PRO A 106 5.72 -6.02 -8.53
N THR A 107 5.86 -5.31 -9.65
CA THR A 107 7.16 -4.91 -10.22
C THR A 107 7.61 -3.51 -9.82
N GLY A 108 6.74 -2.71 -9.20
CA GLY A 108 7.03 -1.37 -8.70
C GLY A 108 6.76 -0.28 -9.73
#